data_AF-A0A1H3Z494-F1
#
_entry.id   AF-A0A1H3Z494-F1
#
_cell.length_a   1.000
_cell.length_b   1.000
_cell.length_c   1.000
_cell.angle_alpha   90.00
_cell.angle_beta   90.00
_cell.angle_gamma   90.00
#
_symmetry.space_group_name_H-M   'P 1'
#
loop_
_entity.id
_entity.type
_entity.pdbx_description
1 polymer ?
#
loop_
_entity_poly.entity_id
_entity_poly.type
_entity_poly.pdbx_seq_one_letter_code
_entity_poly.pdbx_strand_id
1 'polypeptide(L)'
;MKKANEILKEIIGHTGKTLGKIAGEIDKRPQVLYDIRNERVKSISLEIATSLNKIYPELDIQYMTTGNGELINKNASKGATDQDRFNAFVINELASIRAQIKGTLYTDELALLEASIEKALGV
;
A
#
# COMPACT_ATOMS: atom_id res chain seq x y z
N MET A 1 -8.85 19.67 -3.66
CA MET A 1 -8.53 18.55 -4.55
C MET A 1 -7.49 19.02 -5.55
N LYS A 2 -6.28 18.46 -5.54
CA LYS A 2 -5.25 18.80 -6.53
C LYS A 2 -5.55 18.16 -7.88
N LYS A 3 -5.15 18.82 -8.97
CA LYS A 3 -5.27 18.28 -10.32
C LYS A 3 -4.17 17.25 -10.61
N ALA A 4 -4.42 16.36 -11.55
CA ALA A 4 -3.48 15.31 -11.96
C ALA A 4 -2.12 15.86 -12.41
N ASN A 5 -2.11 17.01 -13.12
CA ASN A 5 -0.88 17.66 -13.58
C ASN A 5 -0.04 18.21 -12.41
N GLU A 6 -0.67 18.73 -11.35
CA GLU A 6 0.00 19.24 -10.15
C GLU A 6 0.62 18.10 -9.35
N ILE A 7 -0.15 17.03 -9.14
CA ILE A 7 0.33 15.80 -8.48
C ILE A 7 1.55 15.25 -9.23
N LEU A 8 1.49 15.19 -10.57
CA LEU A 8 2.60 14.73 -11.39
C LEU A 8 3.84 15.64 -11.27
N LYS A 9 3.67 16.97 -11.15
CA LYS A 9 4.78 17.89 -10.91
C LYS A 9 5.45 17.64 -9.55
N GLU A 10 4.67 17.33 -8.52
CA GLU A 10 5.22 17.00 -7.21
C GLU A 10 5.98 15.67 -7.23
N ILE A 11 5.47 14.66 -7.93
CA ILE A 11 6.18 13.39 -8.12
C ILE A 11 7.51 13.62 -8.85
N ILE A 12 7.54 14.44 -9.90
CA ILE A 12 8.79 14.82 -10.58
C ILE A 12 9.75 15.55 -9.63
N GLY A 13 9.23 16.48 -8.83
CA GLY A 13 10.01 17.23 -7.85
C GLY A 13 10.61 16.34 -6.76
N HIS A 14 9.83 15.38 -6.26
CA HIS A 14 10.25 14.40 -5.25
C HIS A 14 11.27 13.40 -5.79
N THR A 15 11.03 12.87 -7.00
CA THR A 15 11.89 11.84 -7.60
C THR A 15 13.16 12.41 -8.24
N GLY A 16 13.14 13.69 -8.65
CA GLY A 16 14.22 14.33 -9.41
C GLY A 16 14.39 13.75 -10.83
N LYS A 17 13.43 12.98 -11.33
CA LYS A 17 13.53 12.24 -12.61
C LYS A 17 12.65 12.85 -13.69
N THR A 18 13.06 12.64 -14.94
CA THR A 18 12.26 13.01 -16.10
C THR A 18 11.08 12.06 -16.29
N LEU A 19 10.01 12.53 -16.95
CA LEU A 19 8.83 11.70 -17.26
C LEU A 19 9.18 10.43 -18.03
N GLY A 20 10.12 10.49 -18.97
CA GLY A 20 10.56 9.31 -19.72
C GLY A 20 11.20 8.25 -18.82
N LYS A 21 12.01 8.68 -17.84
CA LYS A 21 12.64 7.77 -16.88
C LYS A 21 11.62 7.16 -15.92
N ILE A 22 10.70 7.97 -15.39
CA ILE A 22 9.61 7.48 -14.54
C ILE A 22 8.77 6.45 -15.30
N ALA A 23 8.38 6.75 -16.54
CA ALA A 23 7.60 5.84 -17.39
C ALA A 23 8.33 4.51 -17.62
N GLY A 24 9.64 4.54 -17.88
CA GLY A 24 10.46 3.34 -18.01
C GLY A 24 10.52 2.51 -16.73
N GLU A 25 10.61 3.14 -15.56
CA GLU A 25 10.67 2.44 -14.27
C GLU A 25 9.34 1.78 -13.88
N ILE A 26 8.21 2.40 -14.23
CA ILE A 26 6.87 1.83 -13.97
C ILE A 26 6.39 0.91 -15.11
N ASP A 27 7.23 0.63 -16.10
CA ASP A 27 6.94 -0.15 -17.31
C ASP A 27 5.66 0.32 -18.04
N LYS A 28 5.59 1.63 -18.30
CA LYS A 28 4.49 2.26 -19.05
C LYS A 28 5.01 3.10 -20.21
N ARG A 29 4.15 3.29 -21.21
CA ARG A 29 4.44 4.20 -22.32
C ARG A 29 4.56 5.64 -21.80
N PRO A 30 5.61 6.39 -22.15
CA PRO A 30 5.77 7.79 -21.72
C PRO A 30 4.58 8.69 -22.05
N GLN A 31 3.85 8.37 -23.13
CA GLN A 31 2.65 9.11 -23.56
C GLN A 31 1.61 9.24 -22.45
N VAL A 32 1.44 8.21 -21.61
CA VAL A 32 0.46 8.24 -20.51
C VAL A 32 0.77 9.38 -19.53
N LEU A 33 2.04 9.57 -19.19
CA LEU A 33 2.46 10.66 -18.30
C LEU A 33 2.42 12.03 -19.00
N TYR A 34 2.69 12.08 -20.31
CA TYR A 34 2.54 13.31 -21.09
C TYR A 34 1.09 13.75 -21.20
N ASP A 35 0.14 12.83 -21.32
CA ASP A 35 -1.29 13.14 -21.36
C ASP A 35 -1.77 13.70 -20.01
N ILE A 36 -1.25 13.18 -18.89
CA ILE A 36 -1.48 13.76 -17.54
C ILE A 36 -0.89 15.17 -17.44
N ARG A 37 0.37 15.37 -17.86
CA ARG A 37 1.04 16.67 -17.83
C ARG A 37 0.29 17.71 -18.65
N ASN A 38 -0.19 17.33 -19.83
CA ASN A 38 -0.89 18.19 -20.77
C ASN A 38 -2.40 18.30 -20.46
N GLU A 39 -2.84 17.86 -19.28
CA GLU A 39 -4.23 17.95 -18.79
C GLU A 39 -5.27 17.26 -19.68
N ARG A 40 -4.84 16.29 -20.50
CA ARG A 40 -5.74 15.48 -21.34
C ARG A 40 -6.55 14.46 -20.53
N VAL A 41 -6.10 14.16 -19.32
CA VAL A 41 -6.80 13.32 -18.35
C VAL A 41 -7.04 14.09 -17.06
N LYS A 42 -8.18 13.80 -16.41
CA LYS A 42 -8.64 14.53 -15.22
C LYS A 42 -7.96 14.08 -13.92
N SER A 43 -7.56 12.80 -13.86
CA SER A 43 -6.96 12.15 -12.69
C SER A 43 -5.89 11.16 -13.11
N ILE A 44 -4.97 10.83 -12.19
CA ILE A 44 -4.08 9.68 -12.35
C ILE A 44 -4.90 8.42 -12.07
N SER A 45 -4.85 7.44 -12.98
CA SER A 45 -5.58 6.18 -12.80
C SER A 45 -4.99 5.37 -11.65
N LEU A 46 -5.82 4.52 -11.02
CA LEU A 46 -5.38 3.61 -9.97
C LEU A 46 -4.23 2.71 -10.44
N GLU A 47 -4.28 2.23 -11.69
CA GLU A 47 -3.22 1.42 -12.28
C GLU A 47 -1.87 2.15 -12.29
N ILE A 48 -1.84 3.42 -12.72
CA ILE A 48 -0.60 4.22 -12.73
C ILE A 48 -0.13 4.51 -11.30
N ALA A 49 -1.05 4.86 -10.40
CA ALA A 49 -0.74 5.13 -8.99
C ALA A 49 -0.13 3.89 -8.30
N THR A 50 -0.69 2.70 -8.55
CA THR A 50 -0.15 1.44 -8.00
C THR A 50 1.24 1.13 -8.57
N SER A 51 1.47 1.32 -9.87
CA SER A 51 2.80 1.11 -10.46
C SER A 51 3.83 2.11 -9.92
N LEU A 52 3.43 3.36 -9.70
CA LEU A 52 4.27 4.37 -9.06
C LEU A 52 4.59 3.98 -7.62
N ASN A 53 3.60 3.61 -6.81
CA ASN A 53 3.81 3.19 -5.43
C ASN A 53 4.70 1.93 -5.34
N LYS A 54 4.60 1.00 -6.29
CA LYS A 54 5.48 -0.18 -6.33
C LYS A 54 6.96 0.19 -6.47
N ILE A 55 7.28 1.23 -7.23
CA ILE A 55 8.66 1.71 -7.43
C ILE A 55 9.08 2.73 -6.35
N TYR A 56 8.12 3.50 -5.86
CA TYR A 56 8.27 4.54 -4.85
C TYR A 56 7.27 4.28 -3.71
N PRO A 57 7.57 3.33 -2.81
CA PRO A 57 6.65 2.89 -1.75
C PRO A 57 6.16 4.02 -0.84
N GLU A 58 6.92 5.09 -0.75
CA GLU A 58 6.57 6.28 0.03
C GLU A 58 5.43 7.12 -0.60
N LEU A 59 5.13 6.95 -1.89
CA LEU A 59 4.07 7.70 -2.58
C LEU A 59 2.68 7.16 -2.22
N ASP A 60 1.78 8.04 -1.79
CA ASP A 60 0.43 7.66 -1.39
C ASP A 60 -0.51 7.46 -2.59
N ILE A 61 -1.12 6.27 -2.70
CA ILE A 61 -2.04 5.92 -3.79
C ILE A 61 -3.32 6.76 -3.72
N GLN A 62 -3.85 7.02 -2.53
CA GLN A 62 -5.08 7.81 -2.36
C GLN A 62 -4.82 9.26 -2.80
N TYR A 63 -3.70 9.84 -2.42
CA TYR A 63 -3.30 11.17 -2.88
C TYR A 63 -3.11 11.22 -4.39
N MET A 64 -2.42 10.25 -4.99
CA MET A 64 -2.19 10.25 -6.44
C MET A 64 -3.49 10.19 -7.24
N THR A 65 -4.46 9.40 -6.79
CA THR A 65 -5.74 9.18 -7.50
C THR A 65 -6.79 10.25 -7.21
N THR A 66 -6.82 10.78 -6.00
CA THR A 66 -7.87 11.71 -5.55
C THR A 66 -7.41 13.14 -5.33
N GLY A 67 -6.10 13.37 -5.17
CA GLY A 67 -5.54 14.68 -4.82
C GLY A 67 -5.88 15.17 -3.41
N ASN A 68 -6.27 14.25 -2.50
CA ASN A 68 -6.60 14.53 -1.11
C ASN A 68 -5.54 13.91 -0.19
N GLY A 69 -5.09 14.66 0.83
CA GLY A 69 -4.04 14.23 1.78
C GLY A 69 -2.66 14.79 1.44
N GLU A 70 -1.62 14.00 1.66
CA GLU A 70 -0.21 14.32 1.37
C GLU A 70 0.36 13.34 0.34
N LEU A 71 1.28 13.81 -0.52
CA LEU A 71 1.94 12.96 -1.52
C LEU A 71 2.72 11.81 -0.87
N ILE A 72 3.39 12.11 0.24
CA ILE A 72 4.22 11.15 0.95
C ILE A 72 3.39 10.55 2.07
N ASN A 73 3.15 9.25 1.98
CA ASN A 73 2.56 8.52 3.08
C ASN A 73 3.66 8.26 4.11
N LYS A 74 3.69 9.10 5.15
CA LYS A 74 4.65 8.97 6.27
C LYS A 74 4.56 7.60 6.97
N ASN A 75 3.43 6.91 6.85
CA ASN A 75 3.21 5.57 7.39
C ASN A 75 3.62 4.45 6.40
N ALA A 76 3.82 4.75 5.11
CA ALA A 76 4.20 3.75 4.09
C ALA A 76 5.70 3.40 4.09
N SER A 77 6.50 4.06 4.93
CA SER A 77 7.93 3.76 5.10
C SER A 77 8.23 2.39 5.74
N LYS A 78 7.20 1.62 6.10
CA LYS A 78 7.35 0.19 6.39
C LYS A 78 6.59 -0.60 5.34
N GLY A 79 7.23 -0.86 4.19
CA GLY A 79 6.86 -2.07 3.45
C GLY A 79 6.81 -3.22 4.44
N ALA A 80 5.76 -4.07 4.36
CA ALA A 80 5.48 -5.10 5.37
C ALA A 80 6.80 -5.74 5.83
N THR A 81 7.20 -5.39 7.05
CA THR A 81 8.45 -5.84 7.62
C THR A 81 8.41 -7.37 7.66
N ASP A 82 9.55 -8.03 7.76
CA ASP A 82 9.54 -9.49 7.94
C ASP A 82 8.72 -9.88 9.19
N GLN A 83 8.62 -8.97 10.18
CA GLN A 83 7.71 -9.10 11.31
C GLN A 83 6.23 -9.02 10.90
N ASP A 84 5.82 -8.08 10.04
CA ASP A 84 4.43 -7.97 9.58
C ASP A 84 4.01 -9.19 8.75
N ARG A 85 4.94 -9.73 7.95
CA ARG A 85 4.74 -10.96 7.17
C ARG A 85 4.64 -12.19 8.06
N PHE A 86 5.50 -12.28 9.07
CA PHE A 86 5.44 -13.32 10.08
C PHE A 86 4.13 -13.26 10.87
N ASN A 87 3.71 -12.06 11.30
CA ASN A 87 2.45 -11.86 12.01
C ASN A 87 1.25 -12.27 11.14
N ALA A 88 1.22 -11.88 9.86
CA ALA A 88 0.17 -12.28 8.94
C ALA A 88 0.12 -13.81 8.71
N PHE A 89 1.28 -14.46 8.60
CA PHE A 89 1.38 -15.92 8.52
C PHE A 89 0.82 -16.59 9.77
N VAL A 90 1.25 -16.16 10.96
CA VAL A 90 0.79 -16.71 12.25
C VAL A 90 -0.71 -16.53 12.42
N ILE A 91 -1.27 -15.36 12.09
CA ILE A 91 -2.71 -15.10 12.18
C ILE A 91 -3.50 -16.05 11.27
N ASN A 92 -3.02 -16.28 10.03
CA ASN A 92 -3.68 -17.16 9.08
C ASN A 92 -3.63 -18.64 9.50
N GLU A 93 -2.49 -19.10 10.02
CA GLU A 93 -2.34 -20.45 10.56
C GLU A 93 -3.21 -20.64 11.80
N LEU A 94 -3.23 -19.68 12.73
CA LEU A 94 -4.08 -19.73 13.92
C LEU A 94 -5.57 -19.75 13.57
N ALA A 95 -6.00 -18.98 12.56
CA ALA A 95 -7.38 -19.00 12.08
C ALA A 95 -7.75 -20.38 11.50
N SER A 96 -6.82 -21.01 10.77
CA SER A 96 -7.00 -22.35 10.20
C SER A 96 -7.05 -23.43 11.28
N ILE A 97 -6.18 -23.34 12.29
CA ILE A 97 -6.18 -24.22 13.48
C ILE A 97 -7.48 -24.04 14.27
N ARG A 98 -7.92 -22.80 14.51
CA ARG A 98 -9.20 -22.50 15.19
C ARG A 98 -10.39 -23.11 14.45
N ALA A 99 -10.39 -23.05 13.13
CA ALA A 99 -11.43 -23.66 12.31
C ALA A 99 -11.46 -25.20 12.43
N GLN A 100 -10.28 -25.83 12.59
CA GLN A 100 -10.16 -27.28 12.79
C GLN A 100 -10.51 -27.73 14.22
N ILE A 101 -10.27 -26.89 15.22
CA ILE A 101 -10.51 -27.18 16.64
C ILE A 101 -11.93 -26.78 17.10
N LYS A 102 -12.69 -26.06 16.28
CA LYS A 102 -14.07 -25.66 16.59
C LYS A 102 -14.96 -26.92 16.73
N GLY A 103 -15.12 -27.38 17.97
CA GLY A 103 -15.82 -28.61 18.33
C GLY A 103 -15.07 -29.53 19.31
N THR A 104 -13.79 -29.30 19.60
CA THR A 104 -12.96 -30.19 20.44
C THR A 104 -12.40 -29.58 21.74
N LEU A 105 -12.47 -28.26 21.93
CA LEU A 105 -12.08 -27.59 23.19
C LEU A 105 -13.29 -27.04 23.94
N TYR A 106 -13.26 -27.10 25.27
CA TYR A 106 -14.23 -26.42 26.13
C TYR A 106 -13.98 -24.91 26.11
N THR A 107 -15.03 -24.12 26.33
CA THR A 107 -15.04 -22.64 26.20
C THR A 107 -13.91 -21.94 26.95
N ASP A 108 -13.51 -22.48 28.10
CA ASP A 108 -12.54 -21.87 29.00
C ASP A 108 -11.09 -22.04 28.51
N GLU A 109 -10.80 -23.15 27.82
CA GLU A 109 -9.48 -23.44 27.24
C GLU A 109 -9.24 -22.58 25.99
N LEU A 110 -10.29 -22.32 25.22
CA LEU A 110 -10.23 -21.43 24.06
C LEU A 110 -9.92 -19.99 24.48
N ALA A 111 -10.55 -19.50 25.55
CA ALA A 111 -10.33 -18.16 26.08
C ALA A 111 -8.88 -17.95 26.60
N LEU A 112 -8.31 -18.97 27.27
CA LEU A 112 -6.92 -18.93 27.73
C LEU A 112 -5.91 -18.89 26.59
N LEU A 113 -6.19 -19.62 25.50
CA LEU A 113 -5.36 -19.62 24.31
C LEU A 113 -5.43 -18.26 23.59
N GLU A 114 -6.63 -17.69 23.44
CA GLU A 114 -6.84 -16.37 22.82
C GLU A 114 -6.09 -15.27 23.59
N ALA A 115 -6.22 -15.22 24.91
CA ALA A 115 -5.51 -14.24 25.75
C ALA A 115 -3.97 -14.38 25.69
N SER A 116 -3.47 -15.61 25.53
CA SER A 116 -2.03 -15.86 25.41
C SER A 116 -1.48 -15.41 24.05
N ILE A 117 -2.28 -15.52 22.99
CA ILE A 117 -1.94 -15.07 21.64
C ILE A 117 -1.91 -13.55 21.57
N GLU A 118 -2.93 -12.87 22.09
CA GLU A 118 -2.99 -11.40 22.15
C GLU A 118 -1.76 -10.83 22.85
N LYS A 119 -1.42 -11.41 24.02
CA LYS A 119 -0.21 -11.02 24.77
C LYS A 119 1.09 -11.26 24.02
N ALA A 120 1.20 -12.33 23.23
CA ALA A 120 2.40 -12.64 22.44
C ALA A 120 2.55 -11.73 21.20
N LEU A 121 1.42 -11.29 20.63
CA LEU A 121 1.37 -10.43 19.46
C LEU A 121 1.37 -8.93 19.80
N GLY A 122 1.17 -8.56 21.06
CA GLY A 122 1.17 -7.18 21.53
C GLY A 122 -0.04 -6.37 21.04
N VAL A 123 -1.16 -7.04 20.80
CA VAL A 123 -2.46 -6.47 20.40
C VAL A 123 -3.50 -6.65 21.48
#